data_AF-A0A952BPL6-F1
#
_entry.id   AF-A0A952BPL6-F1
#
_cell.length_a   1.000
_cell.length_b   1.000
_cell.length_c   1.000
_cell.angle_alpha   90.00
_cell.angle_beta   90.00
_cell.angle_gamma   90.00
#
_symmetry.space_group_name_H-M   'P 1'
#
loop_
_entity.id
_entity.type
_entity.pdbx_description
1 polymer ?
#
loop_
_entity_poly.entity_id
_entity_poly.type
_entity_poly.pdbx_seq_one_letter_code
_entity_poly.pdbx_strand_id
1 'polypeptide(L)'
;MLKGLIASAALAIAALPAGAAAQEGEKFDCAVSAVAADIKASIGAAMAGAGDDASREVLFKQLATITEGCVTKHGIAEAQKAAYFDYSLARISREWLVGDIAKLNLPSAIVDKALGFGPAGANPDLSSDMTEDQIMAIVQAYIDNGVDIEKVDEAAWEKVGAYAAATSIYWNKRKQLPF
;
A
#
# COMPACT_ATOMS: atom_id res chain seq x y z
N MET A 1 15.77 11.47 -61.99
CA MET A 1 16.44 11.84 -60.74
C MET A 1 15.75 13.08 -60.19
N LEU A 2 14.90 12.94 -59.17
CA LEU A 2 14.50 14.06 -58.31
C LEU A 2 14.24 13.49 -56.91
N LYS A 3 15.09 13.92 -55.97
CA LYS A 3 15.06 13.61 -54.55
C LYS A 3 13.89 14.34 -53.90
N GLY A 4 13.20 13.69 -52.98
CA GLY A 4 12.15 14.31 -52.17
C GLY A 4 11.75 13.43 -51.00
N LEU A 5 12.62 13.36 -50.00
CA LEU A 5 12.31 12.84 -48.66
C LEU A 5 11.31 13.80 -48.00
N ILE A 6 10.12 13.31 -47.63
CA ILE A 6 9.31 13.93 -46.58
C ILE A 6 8.88 12.83 -45.61
N ALA A 7 9.59 12.81 -44.47
CA ALA A 7 9.25 12.07 -43.29
C ALA A 7 7.84 12.45 -42.81
N SER A 8 6.98 11.46 -42.60
CA SER A 8 5.70 11.65 -41.91
C SER A 8 5.78 10.94 -40.57
N ALA A 9 5.50 11.72 -39.53
CA ALA A 9 5.72 11.42 -38.13
C ALA A 9 4.88 10.24 -37.63
N ALA A 10 5.54 9.29 -36.97
CA ALA A 10 4.84 8.36 -36.07
C ALA A 10 4.36 9.17 -34.85
N LEU A 11 3.04 9.35 -34.71
CA LEU A 11 2.45 9.74 -33.43
C LEU A 11 2.73 8.61 -32.44
N ALA A 12 3.77 8.76 -31.63
CA ALA A 12 3.91 8.03 -30.39
C ALA A 12 2.79 8.51 -29.46
N ILE A 13 1.74 7.71 -29.32
CA ILE A 13 0.78 7.87 -28.23
C ILE A 13 1.59 7.65 -26.95
N ALA A 14 1.91 8.75 -26.28
CA ALA A 14 2.43 8.72 -24.92
C ALA A 14 1.35 8.11 -24.03
N ALA A 15 1.46 6.81 -23.76
CA ALA A 15 0.73 6.18 -22.68
C ALA A 15 1.20 6.83 -21.38
N LEU A 16 0.35 7.65 -20.78
CA LEU A 16 0.50 8.13 -19.41
C LEU A 16 0.66 6.91 -18.48
N PRO A 17 1.74 6.77 -17.70
CA PRO A 17 1.79 5.79 -16.63
C PRO A 17 1.01 6.37 -15.44
N ALA A 18 -0.32 6.39 -15.54
CA ALA A 18 -1.17 6.59 -14.38
C ALA A 18 -1.14 5.29 -13.56
N GLY A 19 -0.09 5.13 -12.73
CA GLY A 19 -0.02 4.26 -11.56
C GLY A 19 -0.85 2.97 -11.58
N ALA A 20 -0.79 2.19 -12.67
CA ALA A 20 -1.27 0.83 -12.63
C ALA A 20 -0.42 0.13 -11.59
N ALA A 21 -0.98 -0.10 -10.39
CA ALA A 21 -0.38 -1.03 -9.44
C ALA A 21 -0.11 -2.30 -10.25
N ALA A 22 1.18 -2.62 -10.44
CA ALA A 22 1.55 -3.78 -11.23
C ALA A 22 0.79 -4.97 -10.63
N GLN A 23 -0.03 -5.64 -11.44
CA GLN A 23 -0.70 -6.86 -11.02
C GLN A 23 0.37 -7.79 -10.47
N GLU A 24 0.24 -8.16 -9.19
CA GLU A 24 1.24 -8.99 -8.54
C GLU A 24 1.05 -10.48 -8.88
N GLY A 25 -0.03 -10.79 -9.61
CA GLY A 25 -0.41 -12.12 -10.03
C GLY A 25 -1.77 -12.48 -9.42
N GLU A 26 -2.52 -13.34 -10.09
CA GLU A 26 -3.92 -13.63 -9.74
C GLU A 26 -4.12 -14.04 -8.27
N LYS A 27 -3.16 -14.79 -7.69
CA LYS A 27 -3.22 -15.20 -6.29
C LYS A 27 -3.10 -14.02 -5.34
N PHE A 28 -2.13 -13.13 -5.57
CA PHE A 28 -1.93 -11.93 -4.75
C PHE A 28 -3.07 -10.91 -4.94
N ASP A 29 -3.60 -10.81 -6.15
CA ASP A 29 -4.61 -9.81 -6.50
C ASP A 29 -6.04 -10.22 -6.11
N CYS A 30 -6.30 -11.51 -5.81
CA CYS A 30 -7.65 -12.04 -5.64
C CYS A 30 -8.44 -11.31 -4.55
N ALA A 31 -7.92 -11.23 -3.31
CA ALA A 31 -8.65 -10.63 -2.21
C ALA A 31 -8.86 -9.13 -2.45
N VAL A 32 -7.82 -8.42 -2.89
CA VAL A 32 -7.89 -6.99 -3.19
C VAL A 32 -8.89 -6.69 -4.31
N SER A 33 -9.00 -7.55 -5.32
CA SER A 33 -9.95 -7.36 -6.41
C SER A 33 -11.39 -7.72 -6.02
N ALA A 34 -11.56 -8.65 -5.06
CA ALA A 34 -12.86 -9.10 -4.58
C ALA A 34 -13.51 -8.16 -3.54
N VAL A 35 -12.70 -7.36 -2.83
CA VAL A 35 -13.22 -6.38 -1.87
C VAL A 35 -13.77 -5.15 -2.61
N ALA A 36 -15.01 -4.78 -2.30
CA ALA A 36 -15.67 -3.60 -2.85
C ALA A 36 -14.98 -2.29 -2.39
N ALA A 37 -15.05 -1.23 -3.22
CA ALA A 37 -14.28 0.00 -3.00
C ALA A 37 -14.62 0.72 -1.67
N ASP A 38 -15.88 0.69 -1.26
CA ASP A 38 -16.37 1.22 0.02
C ASP A 38 -15.84 0.42 1.23
N ILE A 39 -15.73 -0.90 1.08
CA ILE A 39 -15.12 -1.76 2.09
C ILE A 39 -13.61 -1.48 2.18
N LYS A 40 -12.91 -1.28 1.04
CA LYS A 40 -11.49 -0.88 1.05
C LYS A 40 -11.29 0.44 1.79
N ALA A 41 -12.17 1.42 1.55
CA ALA A 41 -12.12 2.70 2.24
C ALA A 41 -12.34 2.56 3.74
N SER A 42 -13.32 1.73 4.14
CA SER A 42 -13.56 1.42 5.56
C SER A 42 -12.35 0.74 6.20
N ILE A 43 -11.69 -0.20 5.49
CA ILE A 43 -10.49 -0.91 5.98
C ILE A 43 -9.34 0.07 6.18
N GLY A 44 -9.05 0.89 5.17
CA GLY A 44 -7.98 1.89 5.26
C GLY A 44 -8.22 2.89 6.40
N ALA A 45 -9.45 3.38 6.55
CA ALA A 45 -9.83 4.28 7.64
C ALA A 45 -9.70 3.62 9.01
N ALA A 46 -10.14 2.36 9.15
CA ALA A 46 -10.02 1.59 10.39
C ALA A 46 -8.55 1.40 10.81
N MET A 47 -7.67 1.11 9.84
CA MET A 47 -6.23 1.00 10.08
C MET A 47 -5.58 2.35 10.45
N ALA A 48 -6.21 3.46 10.09
CA ALA A 48 -5.83 4.81 10.51
C ALA A 48 -6.55 5.30 11.78
N GLY A 49 -7.15 4.39 12.57
CA GLY A 49 -7.75 4.74 13.85
C GLY A 49 -9.24 5.08 13.83
N ALA A 50 -9.92 5.01 12.68
CA ALA A 50 -11.37 5.22 12.62
C ALA A 50 -12.17 4.02 13.16
N GLY A 51 -13.42 4.29 13.58
CA GLY A 51 -14.37 3.26 14.04
C GLY A 51 -14.11 2.72 15.45
N ASP A 52 -15.13 2.11 16.03
CA ASP A 52 -15.05 1.38 17.29
C ASP A 52 -14.66 -0.09 17.08
N ASP A 53 -14.30 -0.79 18.16
CA ASP A 53 -13.84 -2.19 18.12
C ASP A 53 -14.86 -3.14 17.47
N ALA A 54 -16.15 -2.93 17.71
CA ALA A 54 -17.20 -3.78 17.15
C ALA A 54 -17.31 -3.60 15.63
N SER A 55 -17.24 -2.36 15.14
CA SER A 55 -17.24 -2.04 13.72
C SER A 55 -16.02 -2.62 12.99
N ARG A 56 -14.85 -2.58 13.64
CA ARG A 56 -13.59 -3.16 13.13
C ARG A 56 -13.66 -4.68 13.08
N GLU A 57 -14.20 -5.32 14.11
CA GLU A 57 -14.37 -6.77 14.16
C GLU A 57 -15.27 -7.25 13.00
N VAL A 58 -16.39 -6.58 12.76
CA VAL A 58 -17.28 -6.90 11.63
C VAL A 58 -16.55 -6.74 10.30
N LEU A 59 -15.81 -5.65 10.13
CA LEU A 59 -15.08 -5.35 8.91
C LEU A 59 -13.98 -6.40 8.63
N PHE A 60 -13.21 -6.78 9.65
CA PHE A 60 -12.16 -7.79 9.50
C PHE A 60 -12.72 -9.20 9.30
N LYS A 61 -13.90 -9.52 9.87
CA LYS A 61 -14.63 -10.76 9.53
C LYS A 61 -15.06 -10.79 8.07
N GLN A 62 -15.55 -9.68 7.52
CA GLN A 62 -15.89 -9.59 6.10
C GLN A 62 -14.66 -9.82 5.21
N LEU A 63 -13.54 -9.18 5.55
CA LEU A 63 -12.28 -9.43 4.84
C LEU A 63 -11.85 -10.90 4.96
N ALA A 64 -11.97 -11.51 6.14
CA ALA A 64 -11.61 -12.90 6.38
C ALA A 64 -12.39 -13.84 5.44
N THR A 65 -13.72 -13.68 5.37
CA THR A 65 -14.57 -14.46 4.43
C THR A 65 -14.13 -14.30 2.97
N ILE A 66 -13.76 -13.09 2.54
CA ILE A 66 -13.28 -12.85 1.17
C ILE A 66 -11.93 -13.55 0.95
N THR A 67 -11.00 -13.42 1.90
CA THR A 67 -9.68 -14.07 1.81
C THR A 67 -9.79 -15.59 1.82
N GLU A 68 -10.70 -16.17 2.60
CA GLU A 68 -10.98 -17.61 2.61
C GLU A 68 -11.48 -18.09 1.24
N GLY A 69 -12.39 -17.34 0.60
CA GLY A 69 -12.84 -17.63 -0.76
C GLY A 69 -11.68 -17.68 -1.75
N CYS A 70 -10.74 -16.73 -1.66
CA CYS A 70 -9.53 -16.72 -2.49
C CYS A 70 -8.56 -17.86 -2.15
N VAL A 71 -8.40 -18.20 -0.87
CA VAL A 71 -7.59 -19.35 -0.43
C VAL A 71 -8.12 -20.63 -1.05
N THR A 72 -9.43 -20.88 -0.99
CA THR A 72 -10.06 -22.04 -1.62
C THR A 72 -9.91 -22.01 -3.13
N LYS A 73 -10.18 -20.86 -3.77
CA LYS A 73 -10.11 -20.71 -5.24
C LYS A 73 -8.72 -21.01 -5.79
N HIS A 74 -7.67 -20.58 -5.09
CA HIS A 74 -6.29 -20.66 -5.57
C HIS A 74 -5.45 -21.77 -4.91
N GLY A 75 -6.07 -22.59 -4.06
CA GLY A 75 -5.40 -23.69 -3.35
C GLY A 75 -4.24 -23.19 -2.48
N ILE A 76 -4.41 -22.06 -1.80
CA ILE A 76 -3.40 -21.52 -0.88
C ILE A 76 -3.29 -22.48 0.32
N ALA A 77 -2.06 -22.86 0.67
CA ALA A 77 -1.82 -23.85 1.71
C ALA A 77 -2.29 -23.35 3.10
N GLU A 78 -2.70 -24.28 3.98
CA GLU A 78 -3.15 -23.95 5.34
C GLU A 78 -2.14 -23.07 6.09
N ALA A 79 -0.85 -23.43 5.99
CA ALA A 79 0.24 -22.71 6.64
C ALA A 79 0.42 -21.26 6.13
N GLN A 80 -0.15 -20.92 4.98
CA GLN A 80 -0.05 -19.61 4.34
C GLN A 80 -1.28 -18.73 4.58
N LYS A 81 -2.38 -19.28 5.15
CA LYS A 81 -3.64 -18.55 5.31
C LYS A 81 -3.49 -17.26 6.11
N ALA A 82 -2.84 -17.34 7.28
CA ALA A 82 -2.62 -16.17 8.13
C ALA A 82 -1.79 -15.09 7.40
N ALA A 83 -0.70 -15.50 6.75
CA ALA A 83 0.13 -14.58 5.97
C ALA A 83 -0.62 -13.95 4.78
N TYR A 84 -1.51 -14.72 4.15
CA TYR A 84 -2.32 -14.24 3.03
C TYR A 84 -3.40 -13.24 3.49
N PHE A 85 -4.03 -13.46 4.64
CA PHE A 85 -4.92 -12.49 5.26
C PHE A 85 -4.18 -11.19 5.59
N ASP A 86 -3.07 -11.28 6.32
CA ASP A 86 -2.26 -10.11 6.71
C ASP A 86 -1.76 -9.34 5.48
N TYR A 87 -1.29 -10.04 4.45
CA TYR A 87 -0.89 -9.43 3.18
C TYR A 87 -2.05 -8.68 2.53
N SER A 88 -3.25 -9.30 2.49
CA SER A 88 -4.42 -8.70 1.84
C SER A 88 -4.90 -7.45 2.59
N LEU A 89 -4.96 -7.52 3.92
CA LEU A 89 -5.28 -6.38 4.78
C LEU A 89 -4.28 -5.25 4.58
N ALA A 90 -2.98 -5.57 4.66
CA ALA A 90 -1.91 -4.61 4.49
C ALA A 90 -1.90 -3.96 3.11
N ARG A 91 -2.12 -4.73 2.04
CA ARG A 91 -2.19 -4.22 0.66
C ARG A 91 -3.35 -3.24 0.48
N ILE A 92 -4.55 -3.62 0.90
CA ILE A 92 -5.75 -2.76 0.80
C ILE A 92 -5.52 -1.46 1.57
N SER A 93 -5.02 -1.57 2.80
CA SER A 93 -4.80 -0.42 3.68
C SER A 93 -3.73 0.50 3.11
N ARG A 94 -2.61 -0.06 2.64
CA ARG A 94 -1.54 0.70 1.99
C ARG A 94 -2.05 1.43 0.76
N GLU A 95 -2.73 0.75 -0.16
CA GLU A 95 -3.28 1.34 -1.39
C GLU A 95 -4.23 2.49 -1.09
N TRP A 96 -5.10 2.35 -0.09
CA TRP A 96 -5.99 3.43 0.34
C TRP A 96 -5.21 4.60 0.96
N LEU A 97 -4.27 4.30 1.88
CA LEU A 97 -3.47 5.30 2.58
C LEU A 97 -2.63 6.14 1.63
N VAL A 98 -2.05 5.56 0.56
CA VAL A 98 -1.35 6.32 -0.49
C VAL A 98 -2.20 7.47 -1.00
N GLY A 99 -3.47 7.20 -1.31
CA GLY A 99 -4.40 8.22 -1.79
C GLY A 99 -4.80 9.22 -0.70
N ASP A 100 -4.97 8.77 0.53
CA ASP A 100 -5.43 9.64 1.61
C ASP A 100 -4.34 10.61 2.11
N ILE A 101 -3.10 10.14 2.27
CA ILE A 101 -1.98 11.00 2.68
C ILE A 101 -1.55 11.96 1.56
N ALA A 102 -1.75 11.58 0.29
CA ALA A 102 -1.50 12.48 -0.83
C ALA A 102 -2.40 13.73 -0.80
N LYS A 103 -3.65 13.61 -0.32
CA LYS A 103 -4.56 14.77 -0.13
C LYS A 103 -4.04 15.76 0.91
N LEU A 104 -3.14 15.32 1.79
CA LEU A 104 -2.52 16.10 2.85
C LEU A 104 -1.16 16.67 2.42
N ASN A 105 -0.76 16.50 1.15
CA ASN A 105 0.56 16.85 0.63
C ASN A 105 1.71 16.10 1.34
N LEU A 106 1.47 14.86 1.74
CA LEU A 106 2.46 13.96 2.36
C LEU A 106 2.67 12.72 1.48
N PRO A 107 3.48 12.79 0.39
CA PRO A 107 3.65 11.67 -0.53
C PRO A 107 4.25 10.43 0.15
N SER A 108 3.59 9.29 0.01
CA SER A 108 4.03 7.99 0.57
C SER A 108 5.42 7.55 0.09
N ALA A 109 5.81 7.95 -1.11
CA ALA A 109 7.13 7.62 -1.68
C ALA A 109 8.29 8.13 -0.81
N ILE A 110 8.07 9.20 -0.04
CA ILE A 110 9.06 9.71 0.93
C ILE A 110 9.28 8.68 2.04
N VAL A 111 8.19 8.12 2.59
CA VAL A 111 8.24 7.06 3.61
C VAL A 111 8.88 5.79 3.06
N ASP A 112 8.49 5.38 1.83
CA ASP A 112 9.07 4.21 1.18
C ASP A 112 10.58 4.33 1.04
N LYS A 113 11.08 5.51 0.64
CA LYS A 113 12.51 5.77 0.54
C LYS A 113 13.19 5.82 1.91
N ALA A 114 12.59 6.50 2.89
CA ALA A 114 13.16 6.67 4.22
C ALA A 114 13.38 5.34 4.94
N LEU A 115 12.43 4.42 4.82
CA LEU A 115 12.49 3.12 5.48
C LEU A 115 13.00 1.98 4.57
N GLY A 116 13.31 2.29 3.31
CA GLY A 116 13.75 1.28 2.35
C GLY A 116 12.68 0.22 2.11
N PHE A 117 11.42 0.62 1.92
CA PHE A 117 10.36 -0.26 1.47
C PHE A 117 10.46 -0.55 -0.03
N GLY A 118 10.25 -1.80 -0.42
CA GLY A 118 10.27 -2.22 -1.81
C GLY A 118 10.77 -3.64 -2.02
N PRO A 119 10.71 -4.16 -3.26
CA PRO A 119 11.10 -5.55 -3.56
C PRO A 119 12.54 -5.90 -3.16
N ALA A 120 13.46 -4.95 -3.31
CA ALA A 120 14.88 -5.08 -2.95
C ALA A 120 15.24 -4.31 -1.66
N GLY A 121 14.25 -3.75 -0.98
CA GLY A 121 14.43 -2.92 0.19
C GLY A 121 14.64 -3.71 1.48
N ALA A 122 15.10 -3.02 2.53
CA ALA A 122 15.24 -3.59 3.86
C ALA A 122 13.89 -4.11 4.39
N ASN A 123 12.82 -3.36 4.15
CA ASN A 123 11.47 -3.65 4.66
C ASN A 123 11.47 -3.95 6.17
N PRO A 124 11.87 -2.97 7.01
CA PRO A 124 11.93 -3.18 8.45
C PRO A 124 10.59 -3.68 8.97
N ASP A 125 10.63 -4.57 9.96
CA ASP A 125 9.43 -5.05 10.63
C ASP A 125 8.96 -4.00 11.63
N LEU A 126 7.78 -3.45 11.36
CA LEU A 126 7.05 -2.47 12.18
C LEU A 126 5.78 -3.07 12.78
N SER A 127 5.76 -4.39 13.03
CA SER A 127 4.65 -5.04 13.75
C SER A 127 4.59 -4.68 15.24
N SER A 128 5.70 -4.15 15.79
CA SER A 128 5.75 -3.41 17.04
C SER A 128 5.71 -1.90 16.79
N ASP A 129 5.67 -1.11 17.87
CA ASP A 129 5.82 0.35 17.78
C ASP A 129 7.09 0.72 16.99
N MET A 130 6.97 1.74 16.14
CA MET A 130 8.11 2.30 15.42
C MET A 130 9.12 2.85 16.43
N THR A 131 10.42 2.60 16.19
CA THR A 131 11.47 3.19 17.01
C THR A 131 11.56 4.68 16.76
N GLU A 132 12.11 5.43 17.73
CA GLU A 132 12.36 6.86 17.56
C GLU A 132 13.22 7.14 16.33
N ASP A 133 14.24 6.32 16.06
CA ASP A 133 15.08 6.44 14.85
C ASP A 133 14.26 6.31 13.56
N GLN A 134 13.30 5.38 13.51
CA GLN A 134 12.43 5.20 12.34
C GLN A 134 11.48 6.39 12.16
N ILE A 135 10.92 6.89 13.27
CA ILE A 135 10.06 8.08 13.27
C ILE A 135 10.86 9.29 12.76
N MET A 136 12.05 9.52 13.32
CA MET A 136 12.92 10.63 12.93
C MET A 136 13.39 10.52 11.48
N ALA A 137 13.65 9.31 10.98
CA ALA A 137 13.99 9.10 9.57
C ALA A 137 12.84 9.54 8.63
N ILE A 138 11.59 9.22 8.98
CA ILE A 138 10.41 9.66 8.21
C ILE A 138 10.26 11.18 8.28
N VAL A 139 10.31 11.75 9.49
CA VAL A 139 10.16 13.20 9.70
C VAL A 139 11.23 13.98 8.95
N GLN A 140 12.49 13.58 9.06
CA GLN A 140 13.60 14.21 8.35
C GLN A 140 13.44 14.09 6.84
N ALA A 141 12.98 12.93 6.34
CA ALA A 141 12.73 12.76 4.92
C ALA A 141 11.65 13.72 4.39
N TYR A 142 10.62 14.03 5.18
CA TYR A 142 9.63 15.05 4.83
C TYR A 142 10.22 16.47 4.84
N ILE A 143 11.02 16.82 5.85
CA ILE A 143 11.75 18.11 5.91
C ILE A 143 12.63 18.28 4.68
N ASP A 144 13.39 17.26 4.30
CA ASP A 144 14.30 17.27 3.15
C ASP A 144 13.55 17.42 1.81
N ASN A 145 12.26 17.09 1.79
CA ASN A 145 11.36 17.29 0.64
C ASN A 145 10.51 18.57 0.76
N GLY A 146 10.86 19.47 1.69
CA GLY A 146 10.25 20.79 1.81
C GLY A 146 8.90 20.82 2.52
N VAL A 147 8.53 19.76 3.25
CA VAL A 147 7.33 19.76 4.08
C VAL A 147 7.60 20.54 5.36
N ASP A 148 6.70 21.49 5.66
CA ASP A 148 6.68 22.22 6.91
C ASP A 148 6.00 21.36 7.99
N ILE A 149 6.80 20.56 8.69
CA ILE A 149 6.32 19.56 9.67
C ILE A 149 5.58 20.19 10.86
N GLU A 150 5.84 21.46 11.18
CA GLU A 150 5.15 22.18 12.26
C GLU A 150 3.68 22.46 11.93
N LYS A 151 3.33 22.41 10.63
CA LYS A 151 1.96 22.58 10.14
C LYS A 151 1.24 21.27 9.87
N VAL A 152 1.91 20.13 10.02
CA VAL A 152 1.32 18.82 9.85
C VAL A 152 0.61 18.44 11.15
N ASP A 153 -0.71 18.25 11.09
CA ASP A 153 -1.49 17.85 12.25
C ASP A 153 -1.25 16.39 12.66
N GLU A 154 -1.64 16.07 13.90
CA GLU A 154 -1.48 14.74 14.48
C GLU A 154 -2.18 13.65 13.66
N ALA A 155 -3.39 13.93 13.16
CA ALA A 155 -4.16 12.98 12.36
C ALA A 155 -3.48 12.65 11.01
N ALA A 156 -2.76 13.59 10.43
CA ALA A 156 -1.94 13.37 9.25
C ALA A 156 -0.74 12.48 9.57
N TRP A 157 -0.09 12.69 10.72
CA TRP A 157 1.00 11.83 11.19
C TRP A 157 0.53 10.41 11.50
N GLU A 158 -0.64 10.23 12.10
CA GLU A 158 -1.24 8.90 12.33
C GLU A 158 -1.39 8.12 11.02
N LYS A 159 -1.85 8.78 9.94
CA LYS A 159 -1.98 8.14 8.62
C LYS A 159 -0.62 7.79 8.00
N VAL A 160 0.39 8.63 8.19
CA VAL A 160 1.77 8.34 7.77
C VAL A 160 2.30 7.11 8.52
N GLY A 161 2.07 7.02 9.83
CA GLY A 161 2.44 5.87 10.65
C GLY A 161 1.69 4.61 10.24
N ALA A 162 0.38 4.69 10.04
CA ALA A 162 -0.44 3.59 9.53
C ALA A 162 0.04 3.11 8.15
N TYR A 163 0.49 4.03 7.29
CA TYR A 163 1.03 3.69 5.97
C TYR A 163 2.34 2.92 6.11
N ALA A 164 3.24 3.37 7.00
CA ALA A 164 4.51 2.70 7.27
C ALA A 164 4.27 1.28 7.81
N ALA A 165 3.38 1.13 8.81
CA ALA A 165 3.03 -0.16 9.38
C ALA A 165 2.41 -1.13 8.34
N ALA A 166 1.44 -0.66 7.56
CA ALA A 166 0.84 -1.44 6.48
C ALA A 166 1.88 -1.85 5.43
N THR A 167 2.80 -0.96 5.06
CA THR A 167 3.83 -1.24 4.06
C THR A 167 4.87 -2.25 4.57
N SER A 168 5.22 -2.18 5.86
CA SER A 168 6.03 -3.19 6.53
C SER A 168 5.37 -4.57 6.46
N ILE A 169 4.11 -4.69 6.88
CA ILE A 169 3.37 -5.96 6.87
C ILE A 169 3.28 -6.48 5.44
N TYR A 170 2.93 -5.62 4.48
CA TYR A 170 2.82 -5.97 3.07
C TYR A 170 4.07 -6.68 2.56
N TRP A 171 5.24 -6.05 2.66
CA TRP A 171 6.47 -6.62 2.12
C TRP A 171 6.94 -7.85 2.90
N ASN A 172 6.78 -7.87 4.22
CA ASN A 172 7.20 -9.01 5.04
C ASN A 172 6.32 -10.24 4.84
N LYS A 173 4.99 -10.07 4.67
CA LYS A 173 4.07 -11.19 4.39
C LYS A 173 4.18 -11.64 2.94
N ARG A 174 4.41 -10.73 1.99
CA ARG A 174 4.67 -11.08 0.59
C ARG A 174 5.85 -12.05 0.45
N LYS A 175 6.92 -11.89 1.23
CA LYS A 175 8.07 -12.83 1.24
C LYS A 175 7.71 -14.24 1.74
N GLN A 176 6.64 -14.38 2.53
CA GLN A 176 6.16 -15.65 3.08
C GLN A 176 5.17 -16.37 2.14
N LEU A 177 4.80 -15.74 1.03
CA LEU A 177 3.83 -16.23 0.05
C LEU A 177 4.55 -16.55 -1.26
N PRO A 178 5.04 -17.80 -1.46
CA PRO A 178 5.79 -18.22 -2.65
C PRO A 178 4.85 -18.55 -3.81
N PHE A 179 4.12 -17.54 -4.31
CA PHE A 179 3.25 -17.66 -5.48
C PHE A 179 4.01 -17.42 -6.79
#